data_AF-A0A2E1JB52-F1
#
_entry.id   AF-A0A2E1JB52-F1
#
_cell.length_a   1.000
_cell.length_b   1.000
_cell.length_c   1.000
_cell.angle_alpha   90.00
_cell.angle_beta   90.00
_cell.angle_gamma   90.00
#
_symmetry.space_group_name_H-M   'P 1'
#
loop_
_entity.id
_entity.type
_entity.pdbx_description
1 polymer ?
#
loop_
_entity_poly.entity_id
_entity_poly.type
_entity_poly.pdbx_seq_one_letter_code
_entity_poly.pdbx_strand_id
1 'polypeptide(L)'
;MTFKYSRRYKRKPITLIEEIRVKLFRMSQTEFGKILNRGQSTIQRWEHSNPDMRTLPQSSDLVKLKSVAEEMNVRVRDKQIFEIAEGKLAG
;
A
#
# COMPACT_ATOMS: atom_id res chain seq x y z
N MET A 1 2.18 -29.69 -27.06
CA MET A 1 1.11 -29.04 -26.28
C MET A 1 1.52 -27.61 -25.96
N THR A 2 1.06 -26.64 -26.76
CA THR A 2 1.38 -25.23 -26.56
C THR A 2 0.37 -24.63 -25.59
N PHE A 3 0.80 -24.31 -24.37
CA PHE A 3 -0.01 -23.60 -23.40
C PHE A 3 -0.31 -22.20 -23.93
N LYS A 4 -1.49 -22.03 -24.54
CA LYS A 4 -2.03 -20.73 -24.91
C LYS A 4 -2.42 -20.01 -23.61
N TYR A 5 -1.53 -19.18 -23.09
CA TYR A 5 -1.86 -18.19 -22.05
C TYR A 5 -2.79 -17.14 -22.65
N SER A 6 -4.06 -17.52 -22.78
CA SER A 6 -5.13 -16.63 -23.19
C SER A 6 -5.55 -15.76 -22.00
N ARG A 7 -5.89 -14.51 -22.33
CA ARG A 7 -6.49 -13.46 -21.51
C ARG A 7 -5.48 -12.54 -20.84
N ARG A 8 -5.39 -11.33 -21.43
CA ARG A 8 -4.99 -10.08 -20.80
C ARG A 8 -5.56 -10.02 -19.38
N TYR A 9 -4.77 -10.39 -18.38
CA TYR A 9 -4.99 -9.94 -17.02
C TYR A 9 -4.81 -8.42 -17.06
N LYS A 10 -5.91 -7.67 -17.23
CA LYS A 10 -5.93 -6.25 -16.92
C LYS A 10 -5.43 -6.16 -15.47
N ARG A 11 -4.17 -5.73 -15.28
CA ARG A 11 -3.56 -5.63 -13.95
C ARG A 11 -4.51 -4.81 -13.10
N LYS A 12 -4.94 -5.35 -11.96
CA LYS A 12 -5.77 -4.59 -11.02
C LYS A 12 -5.01 -3.32 -10.65
N PRO A 13 -5.69 -2.16 -10.54
CA PRO A 13 -5.03 -0.95 -10.10
C PRO A 13 -4.45 -1.19 -8.71
N ILE A 14 -3.12 -1.14 -8.62
CA ILE A 14 -2.38 -1.27 -7.36
C ILE A 14 -2.74 -0.06 -6.51
N THR A 15 -3.10 -0.28 -5.25
CA THR A 15 -3.41 0.84 -4.35
C THR A 15 -2.13 1.48 -3.84
N LEU A 16 -2.21 2.74 -3.44
CA LEU A 16 -1.04 3.42 -2.88
C LEU A 16 -0.46 2.71 -1.65
N ILE A 17 -1.31 2.13 -0.82
CA ILE A 17 -0.90 1.36 0.36
C ILE A 17 -0.20 0.06 -0.05
N GLU A 18 -0.72 -0.62 -1.08
CA GLU A 18 -0.05 -1.80 -1.64
C GLU A 18 1.32 -1.44 -2.23
N GLU A 19 1.44 -0.29 -2.92
CA GLU A 19 2.72 0.19 -3.42
C GLU A 19 3.70 0.49 -2.30
N ILE A 20 3.27 1.20 -1.26
CA ILE A 20 4.10 1.49 -0.08
C ILE A 20 4.59 0.18 0.53
N ARG A 21 3.67 -0.76 0.82
CA ARG A 21 4.02 -2.03 1.44
C ARG A 21 4.98 -2.86 0.58
N VAL A 22 4.69 -3.03 -0.71
CA VAL A 22 5.45 -3.92 -1.59
C VAL A 22 6.77 -3.30 -2.02
N LYS A 23 6.77 -2.02 -2.42
CA LYS A 23 7.96 -1.37 -2.98
C LYS A 23 8.89 -0.86 -1.88
N LEU A 24 8.34 -0.25 -0.82
CA LEU A 24 9.15 0.38 0.24
C LEU A 24 9.51 -0.62 1.33
N PHE A 25 8.48 -1.24 1.92
CA PHE A 25 8.69 -2.10 3.08
C PHE A 25 9.06 -3.54 2.70
N ARG A 26 8.67 -4.00 1.51
CA ARG A 26 8.87 -5.38 1.02
C ARG A 26 8.35 -6.45 1.98
N MET A 27 7.20 -6.18 2.60
CA MET A 27 6.61 -7.00 3.64
C MET A 27 5.30 -7.66 3.20
N SER A 28 4.94 -8.76 3.86
CA SER A 28 3.59 -9.31 3.79
C SER A 28 2.57 -8.37 4.46
N GLN A 29 1.27 -8.53 4.16
CA GLN A 29 0.20 -7.77 4.82
C GLN A 29 0.18 -7.96 6.34
N THR A 30 0.54 -9.15 6.81
CA THR A 30 0.60 -9.48 8.24
C THR A 30 1.72 -8.73 8.94
N GLU A 31 2.93 -8.72 8.36
CA GLU A 31 4.07 -7.99 8.91
C GLU A 31 3.84 -6.48 8.89
N PHE A 32 3.32 -5.96 7.78
CA PHE A 32 2.96 -4.55 7.64
C PHE A 32 1.89 -4.14 8.65
N GLY A 33 0.89 -5.00 8.88
CA GLY A 33 -0.13 -4.80 9.91
C GLY A 33 0.46 -4.70 11.31
N LYS A 34 1.46 -5.53 11.65
CA LYS A 34 2.14 -5.47 12.97
C LYS A 34 2.80 -4.11 13.21
N ILE A 35 3.48 -3.56 12.20
CA ILE A 35 4.08 -2.22 12.28
C ILE A 35 3.02 -1.18 12.60
N LEU A 36 1.85 -1.24 11.95
CA LEU A 36 0.78 -0.26 12.11
C LEU A 36 -0.16 -0.55 13.29
N ASN A 37 0.05 -1.65 14.00
CA ASN A 37 -0.91 -2.17 15.00
C ASN A 37 -2.32 -2.34 14.41
N ARG A 38 -2.39 -3.01 13.25
CA ARG A 38 -3.60 -3.32 12.49
C ARG A 38 -3.62 -4.80 12.10
N GLY A 39 -4.82 -5.37 12.04
CA GLY A 39 -5.00 -6.73 11.54
C GLY A 39 -4.75 -6.83 10.03
N GLN A 40 -4.35 -8.03 9.57
CA GLN A 40 -4.15 -8.30 8.14
C GLN A 40 -5.41 -7.96 7.31
N SER A 41 -6.60 -8.26 7.82
CA SER A 41 -7.88 -7.95 7.16
C SER A 41 -8.15 -6.46 7.00
N THR A 42 -7.54 -5.61 7.84
CA THR A 42 -7.59 -4.16 7.67
C THR A 42 -6.69 -3.72 6.52
N ILE A 43 -5.46 -4.23 6.47
CA ILE A 43 -4.52 -3.95 5.37
C ILE A 43 -5.11 -4.42 4.03
N GLN A 44 -5.70 -5.62 3.99
CA GLN A 44 -6.37 -6.14 2.80
C GLN A 44 -7.49 -5.22 2.30
N ARG A 45 -8.26 -4.61 3.20
CA ARG A 45 -9.32 -3.64 2.84
C ARG A 45 -8.73 -2.34 2.28
N TRP A 46 -7.61 -1.86 2.82
CA TRP A 46 -6.89 -0.69 2.27
C TRP A 46 -6.31 -0.98 0.88
N GLU A 47 -5.92 -2.22 0.63
CA GLU A 47 -5.37 -2.71 -0.64
C GLU A 47 -6.44 -3.22 -1.61
N HIS A 48 -7.72 -3.08 -1.26
CA HIS A 48 -8.79 -3.65 -2.08
C HIS A 48 -8.89 -2.93 -3.42
N SER A 49 -8.94 -3.69 -4.52
CA SER A 49 -8.95 -3.12 -5.87
C SER A 49 -10.27 -2.42 -6.24
N ASN A 50 -11.38 -2.81 -5.59
CA ASN A 50 -12.68 -2.15 -5.74
C ASN A 50 -12.77 -0.94 -4.78
N PRO A 51 -12.92 0.30 -5.27
CA PRO A 51 -13.07 1.50 -4.44
C PRO A 51 -14.23 1.43 -3.44
N ASP A 52 -15.36 0.82 -3.82
CA ASP A 52 -16.56 0.77 -2.97
C ASP A 52 -16.37 -0.12 -1.72
N MET A 53 -15.44 -1.07 -1.81
CA MET A 53 -15.08 -1.96 -0.69
C MET A 53 -13.78 -1.52 0.00
N ARG A 54 -13.13 -0.46 -0.53
CA ARG A 54 -11.86 0.03 -0.01
C ARG A 54 -12.14 0.95 1.17
N THR A 55 -11.56 0.61 2.30
CA THR A 55 -11.46 1.56 3.42
C THR A 55 -10.16 2.34 3.31
N LEU A 56 -10.16 3.59 3.77
CA LEU A 56 -8.95 4.40 3.82
C LEU A 56 -8.28 4.26 5.20
N PRO A 57 -6.94 4.29 5.27
CA PRO A 57 -6.24 4.41 6.53
C PRO A 57 -6.59 5.73 7.23
N GLN A 58 -6.55 5.72 8.56
CA GLN A 58 -6.76 6.95 9.33
C GLN A 58 -5.51 7.83 9.27
N SER A 59 -5.65 9.13 9.57
CA SER A 59 -4.51 10.06 9.58
C SER A 59 -3.39 9.59 10.51
N SER A 60 -3.73 8.97 11.66
CA SER A 60 -2.75 8.39 12.58
C SER A 60 -1.95 7.22 12.00
N ASP A 61 -2.56 6.42 11.12
CA ASP A 61 -1.88 5.33 10.41
C ASP A 61 -0.87 5.89 9.40
N LEU A 62 -1.22 6.98 8.71
CA LEU A 62 -0.34 7.66 7.75
C LEU A 62 0.86 8.33 8.44
N VAL A 63 0.65 9.00 9.57
CA VAL A 63 1.73 9.58 10.38
C VAL A 63 2.69 8.48 10.84
N LYS A 64 2.15 7.35 11.32
CA LYS A 64 2.98 6.21 11.74
C LYS A 64 3.76 5.62 10.56
N LEU A 65 3.12 5.48 9.39
CA LEU A 65 3.80 5.01 8.17
C LEU A 65 4.99 5.88 7.78
N LYS A 66 4.83 7.21 7.87
CA LYS A 66 5.90 8.17 7.60
C LYS A 66 7.05 8.04 8.59
N SER A 67 6.75 7.99 9.89
CA SER A 67 7.75 7.79 10.95
C SER A 67 8.56 6.51 10.73
N VAL A 68 7.90 5.39 10.45
CA VAL A 68 8.59 4.11 10.23
C VAL A 68 9.42 4.15 8.93
N ALA A 69 8.91 4.77 7.86
CA ALA A 69 9.68 4.92 6.63
C ALA A 69 10.94 5.80 6.82
N GLU A 70 10.86 6.83 7.66
CA GLU A 70 12.00 7.66 8.04
C GLU A 70 13.01 6.87 8.89
N GLU A 71 12.55 6.11 9.89
CA GLU A 71 13.39 5.21 10.72
C GLU A 71 14.11 4.14 9.89
N MET A 72 13.42 3.58 8.88
CA MET A 72 14.00 2.58 7.98
C MET A 72 14.97 3.18 6.95
N ASN A 73 15.24 4.49 7.01
CA ASN A 73 16.12 5.24 6.12
C ASN A 73 15.80 4.98 4.63
N VAL A 74 14.51 4.98 4.31
CA VAL A 74 14.00 4.74 2.96
C VAL A 74 14.50 5.87 2.04
N ARG A 75 15.21 5.48 0.96
CA ARG A 75 15.98 6.41 0.11
C ARG A 75 15.05 7.40 -0.60
N VAL A 76 15.53 8.61 -0.87
CA VAL A 76 14.77 9.77 -1.40
C VAL A 76 13.83 9.47 -2.59
N ARG A 77 14.12 8.50 -3.48
CA ARG A 77 13.21 8.10 -4.57
C ARG A 77 11.88 7.51 -4.09
N ASP A 78 11.89 6.91 -2.93
CA ASP A 78 10.74 6.25 -2.30
C ASP A 78 9.88 7.24 -1.49
N LYS A 79 10.47 8.38 -1.07
CA LYS A 79 9.75 9.46 -0.36
C LYS A 79 8.69 10.15 -1.22
N GLN A 80 8.87 10.18 -2.54
CA GLN A 80 7.90 10.73 -3.50
C GLN A 80 6.53 10.02 -3.45
N ILE A 81 6.50 8.76 -3.02
CA ILE A 81 5.25 7.99 -2.87
C ILE A 81 4.37 8.57 -1.75
N PHE A 82 4.98 9.12 -0.69
CA PHE A 82 4.24 9.73 0.42
C PHE A 82 3.65 11.11 0.07
N GLU A 83 4.36 11.92 -0.72
CA GLU A 83 3.84 13.22 -1.18
C GLU A 83 2.59 13.06 -2.08
N ILE A 84 2.55 11.99 -2.89
CA ILE A 84 1.38 11.62 -3.69
C ILE A 84 0.20 11.17 -2.80
N ALA A 85 0.48 10.57 -1.63
CA ALA A 85 -0.54 10.16 -0.67
C ALA A 85 -1.25 11.35 -0.04
N GLU A 86 -0.47 12.35 0.40
CA GLU A 86 -0.99 13.55 1.04
C GLU A 86 -1.79 14.42 0.04
N GLY A 87 -1.31 14.56 -1.20
CA GLY A 87 -1.99 15.38 -2.22
C GLY A 87 -3.32 14.81 -2.75
N LYS A 88 -3.53 13.49 -2.71
CA LYS A 88 -4.79 12.87 -3.17
C LYS A 88 -5.87 12.74 -2.09
N LEU A 89 -5.51 12.90 -0.82
CA LEU A 89 -6.45 12.84 0.30
C LEU A 89 -6.95 14.22 0.74
N ALA A 90 -6.30 15.29 0.26
CA ALA A 90 -6.67 16.67 0.54
C ALA A 90 -7.60 17.31 -0.53
N GLY A 91 -7.99 16.55 -1.56
CA GLY A 91 -8.85 16.99 -2.66
C GLY A 91 -10.20 16.29 -2.68
#